data_AF-A0A1M7XXR7-F1
#
_entry.id   AF-A0A1M7XXR7-F1
#
_cell.length_a   1.000
_cell.length_b   1.000
_cell.length_c   1.000
_cell.angle_alpha   90.00
_cell.angle_beta   90.00
_cell.angle_gamma   90.00
#
_symmetry.space_group_name_H-M   'P 1'
#
loop_
_entity.id
_entity.type
_entity.pdbx_description
1 polymer ?
#
loop_
_entity_poly.entity_id
_entity_poly.type
_entity_poly.pdbx_seq_one_letter_code
_entity_poly.pdbx_strand_id
1 'polypeptide(L)' 'MSEQTINDLHIVLDNIDSRIEEGTISTEELQYLMYQKIKILQLIDDFNQRKGYFINY' A
#
# COMPACT_ATOMS: atom_id res chain seq x y z
N MET A 1 3.33 13.68 3.29
CA MET A 1 2.86 13.27 1.96
C MET A 1 1.62 14.06 1.61
N SER A 2 1.44 14.42 0.34
CA SER A 2 0.18 14.97 -0.14
C SER A 2 -0.88 13.87 -0.16
N GLU A 3 -2.16 14.26 -0.18
CA GLU A 3 -3.27 13.32 -0.42
C GLU A 3 -3.12 12.60 -1.76
N GLN A 4 -2.55 13.28 -2.76
CA GLN A 4 -2.18 12.69 -4.04
C GLN A 4 -1.28 11.45 -3.84
N THR A 5 -0.24 11.54 -3.01
CA THR A 5 0.66 10.40 -2.80
C THR A 5 -0.03 9.23 -2.10
N ILE A 6 -0.97 9.48 -1.20
CA ILE A 6 -1.75 8.41 -0.56
C ILE A 6 -2.66 7.73 -1.59
N ASN A 7 -3.32 8.52 -2.45
CA ASN A 7 -4.13 7.99 -3.54
C ASN A 7 -3.30 7.17 -4.53
N ASP A 8 -2.11 7.62 -4.89
CA ASP A 8 -1.19 6.89 -5.76
C ASP A 8 -0.79 5.54 -5.13
N LEU A 9 -0.57 5.48 -3.81
CA LEU A 9 -0.29 4.24 -3.10
C LEU A 9 -1.49 3.28 -3.09
N HIS A 10 -2.72 3.79 -3.00
CA HIS A 10 -3.93 2.98 -3.13
C HIS A 10 -4.05 2.37 -4.53
N ILE A 11 -3.74 3.11 -5.59
CA ILE A 11 -3.71 2.57 -6.97
C ILE A 11 -2.70 1.42 -7.09
N VAL A 12 -1.53 1.52 -6.43
CA VAL A 12 -0.54 0.43 -6.42
C VAL A 12 -1.08 -0.80 -5.70
N LEU A 13 -1.80 -0.64 -4.59
CA LEU A 13 -2.45 -1.76 -3.89
C LEU A 13 -3.48 -2.47 -4.78
N ASP A 14 -4.33 -1.72 -5.49
CA ASP A 14 -5.34 -2.26 -6.39
C ASP A 14 -4.69 -3.06 -7.54
N ASN A 15 -3.56 -2.58 -8.07
CA ASN A 15 -2.80 -3.29 -9.10
C ASN A 15 -2.18 -4.60 -8.57
N ILE A 16 -1.67 -4.59 -7.33
CA ILE A 16 -1.16 -5.81 -6.69
C ILE A 16 -2.28 -6.84 -6.54
N ASP A 17 -3.46 -6.40 -6.09
CA ASP A 17 -4.61 -7.29 -5.91
C ASP A 17 -5.10 -7.85 -7.24
N SER A 18 -5.19 -7.01 -8.27
CA SER A 18 -5.51 -7.46 -9.63
C SER A 18 -4.51 -8.52 -10.13
N ARG A 19 -3.21 -8.31 -9.91
CA ARG A 19 -2.16 -9.26 -10.31
C ARG A 19 -2.27 -10.59 -9.56
N ILE A 20 -2.71 -10.56 -8.30
CA ILE A 20 -2.95 -11.78 -7.51
C ILE A 20 -4.19 -12.52 -8.02
N GLU A 21 -5.26 -11.80 -8.36
CA GLU A 21 -6.52 -12.37 -8.84
C GLU A 21 -6.42 -12.99 -10.25
N GLU A 22 -5.51 -12.50 -11.10
CA GLU A 22 -5.22 -13.08 -12.42
C GLU A 22 -4.74 -14.56 -12.37
N GLY A 23 -4.38 -15.06 -11.20
CA GLY A 23 -4.22 -16.50 -10.90
C GLY A 23 -3.00 -17.19 -11.52
N THR A 24 -2.29 -16.52 -12.44
CA THR A 24 -1.05 -17.04 -13.07
C THR A 24 0.16 -16.34 -12.47
N ILE A 25 0.49 -16.71 -11.24
CA ILE A 25 1.58 -16.15 -10.44
C ILE A 25 2.38 -17.28 -9.79
N SER A 26 3.71 -17.16 -9.80
CA SER A 26 4.56 -18.09 -9.08
C SER A 26 4.45 -17.87 -7.56
N THR A 27 4.81 -18.88 -6.78
CA THR A 27 4.87 -18.74 -5.30
C THR A 27 5.80 -17.62 -4.86
N GLU A 28 6.94 -17.45 -5.55
CA GLU A 28 7.91 -16.39 -5.27
C GLU A 28 7.34 -15.01 -5.60
N GLU A 29 6.65 -14.87 -6.73
CA GLU A 29 5.98 -13.63 -7.13
C GLU A 29 4.85 -13.28 -6.15
N LEU A 30 4.05 -14.27 -5.73
CA LEU A 30 3.01 -14.09 -4.71
C LEU A 30 3.60 -13.62 -3.37
N GLN A 31 4.68 -14.24 -2.89
CA GLN A 31 5.35 -13.83 -1.65
C GLN A 31 5.88 -12.40 -1.75
N TYR A 32 6.48 -12.05 -2.90
CA TYR A 32 6.97 -10.70 -3.15
C TYR A 32 5.84 -9.67 -3.17
N LEU A 33 4.74 -9.95 -3.89
CA LEU A 33 3.57 -9.07 -3.98
C LEU A 33 2.91 -8.87 -2.60
N MET A 34 2.76 -9.94 -1.82
CA MET A 34 2.25 -9.87 -0.45
C MET A 34 3.14 -9.02 0.46
N TYR A 35 4.47 -9.18 0.34
CA TYR A 35 5.43 -8.36 1.08
C TYR A 35 5.29 -6.87 0.73
N GLN A 36 5.22 -6.54 -0.56
CA GLN A 36 5.03 -5.16 -1.03
C GLN A 36 3.72 -4.56 -0.54
N LYS A 37 2.61 -5.32 -0.62
CA LYS A 37 1.30 -4.91 -0.12
C LYS A 37 1.36 -4.52 1.36
N ILE A 38 1.98 -5.35 2.20
CA ILE A 38 2.14 -5.06 3.64
C ILE A 38 2.95 -3.77 3.85
N LYS A 39 4.05 -3.58 3.11
CA LYS A 39 4.89 -2.38 3.26
C LYS A 39 4.18 -1.09 2.87
N ILE A 40 3.36 -1.13 1.83
CA ILE A 40 2.58 0.04 1.40
C ILE A 40 1.50 0.38 2.44
N LEU A 41 0.80 -0.62 2.99
CA LEU A 41 -0.18 -0.40 4.05
C LEU A 41 0.47 0.22 5.30
N GLN A 42 1.62 -0.30 5.72
CA GLN A 42 2.39 0.28 6.83
C GLN A 42 2.77 1.75 6.57
N LEU A 43 3.18 2.07 5.33
CA LEU A 43 3.52 3.42 4.96
C LEU A 43 2.31 4.37 5.05
N ILE A 44 1.15 3.94 4.55
CA ILE A 44 -0.10 4.71 4.63
C ILE A 44 -0.48 4.96 6.10
N ASP A 45 -0.42 3.93 6.94
CA ASP A 45 -0.72 4.03 8.37
C ASP A 45 0.22 5.01 9.07
N ASP A 46 1.53 4.90 8.85
CA ASP A 46 2.55 5.80 9.42
C ASP A 46 2.28 7.27 9.04
N PHE A 47 1.83 7.53 7.81
CA PHE A 47 1.48 8.88 7.37
C PHE A 47 0.19 9.40 8.03
N ASN A 48 -0.84 8.56 8.12
CA ASN A 48 -2.10 8.93 8.75
C ASN A 48 -1.92 9.20 10.25
N GLN A 49 -1.11 8.39 10.94
CA GLN A 49 -0.73 8.63 12.33
C GLN A 49 0.01 9.97 12.48
N ARG A 50 0.99 10.27 11.62
CA ARG A 50 1.68 11.57 11.63
C ARG A 50 0.72 12.73 11.42
N LYS A 51 -0.25 12.64 10.51
CA LYS A 51 -1.28 13.69 10.34
C LYS A 51 -2.09 13.91 11.62
N GLY A 52 -2.45 12.84 12.34
CA GLY A 52 -3.16 12.94 13.62
C GLY A 52 -2.40 13.70 14.72
N TYR A 53 -1.06 13.63 14.73
CA TYR A 53 -0.23 14.40 15.67
C TYR A 53 -0.18 15.90 15.38
N PHE A 54 -0.47 16.36 14.15
CA PHE A 54 -0.37 17.78 13.77
C PHE A 54 -1.70 18.57 13.90
N ILE A 55 -2.80 17.96 14.37
CA ILE A 55 -4.10 18.66 14.54
C ILE A 55 -4.25 19.30 15.93
N ASN A 56 -3.31 19.09 16.85
CA ASN A 56 -3.31 19.71 18.19
C ASN A 56 -2.16 20.72 18.36
N TYR A 57 -2.19 21.87 17.66
CA TYR A 57 -1.46 23.09 18.06
C TYR A 57 -2.15 24.35 17.52
#